data_AF-A0A6I3FS19-F1
#
_entry.id   AF-A0A6I3FS19-F1
#
_cell.length_a   1.000
_cell.length_b   1.000
_cell.length_c   1.000
_cell.angle_alpha   90.00
_cell.angle_beta   90.00
_cell.angle_gamma   90.00
#
_symmetry.space_group_name_H-M   'P 1'
#
loop_
_entity.id
_entity.type
_entity.pdbx_description
1 polymer ?
#
loop_
_entity_poly.entity_id
_entity_poly.type
_entity_poly.pdbx_seq_one_letter_code
_entity_poly.pdbx_strand_id
1 'polypeptide(L)' 'MSGIFFDFMNKSATYLKWGWFQISISNLLVILLMLLIFALAVLLPFPQGHDSNNSGN' A
#
# COMPACT_ATOMS: atom_id res chain seq x y z
N MET A 1 10.28 41.52 -28.07
CA MET A 1 9.19 41.44 -27.08
C MET A 1 8.86 39.98 -26.87
N SER A 2 9.42 39.43 -25.80
CA SER A 2 9.63 38.00 -25.55
C SER A 2 8.84 37.55 -24.33
N GLY A 3 8.42 36.28 -24.31
CA GLY A 3 8.51 35.49 -23.08
C GLY A 3 7.22 34.86 -22.54
N ILE A 4 6.03 35.37 -22.84
CA ILE A 4 4.82 34.97 -22.06
C ILE A 4 4.34 33.53 -22.30
N PHE A 5 4.54 32.97 -23.50
CA PHE A 5 4.04 31.63 -23.82
C PHE A 5 5.01 30.52 -23.40
N PHE A 6 6.29 30.84 -23.22
CA PHE A 6 7.32 29.88 -22.85
C PHE A 6 7.32 29.56 -21.34
N ASP A 7 6.90 30.51 -20.50
CA ASP A 7 6.87 30.33 -19.04
C ASP A 7 5.87 29.27 -18.56
N PHE A 8 4.80 29.02 -19.32
CA PHE A 8 3.79 28.05 -18.91
C PHE A 8 4.23 26.58 -19.13
N MET A 9 5.24 26.34 -19.96
CA MET A 9 5.80 24.99 -20.16
C MET A 9 6.87 24.62 -19.12
N ASN A 10 7.31 25.57 -18.29
CA ASN A 10 8.42 25.37 -17.37
C ASN A 10 7.99 25.11 -15.92
N LYS A 11 6.68 25.16 -15.62
CA LYS A 11 6.21 24.71 -14.31
C LYS A 11 6.03 23.20 -14.35
N SER A 12 7.19 22.53 -14.24
CA SER A 12 7.33 21.12 -13.92
C SER A 12 6.08 20.64 -13.21
N ALA A 13 5.27 19.86 -13.94
CA ALA A 13 4.47 18.84 -13.31
C ALA A 13 5.43 18.15 -12.33
N THR A 14 5.24 18.41 -11.05
CA THR A 14 6.03 17.79 -9.99
C THR A 14 5.55 16.34 -9.91
N TYR A 15 5.81 15.58 -10.99
CA TYR A 15 6.28 14.22 -10.89
C TYR A 15 7.49 14.33 -9.97
N LEU A 16 7.27 14.13 -8.68
CA LEU A 16 8.30 14.09 -7.66
C LEU A 16 9.18 12.87 -7.96
N LYS A 17 9.98 13.00 -9.02
CA LYS A 17 10.92 12.02 -9.56
C LYS A 17 12.15 12.09 -8.68
N TRP A 18 12.08 11.41 -7.54
CA TRP A 18 13.25 11.12 -6.71
C TRP A 18 14.05 9.97 -7.35
N GLY A 19 14.51 10.17 -8.59
CA GLY A 19 15.44 9.28 -9.30
C GLY A 19 14.86 8.02 -9.95
N TRP A 20 14.23 7.10 -9.20
CA TRP A 20 14.07 5.70 -9.65
C TRP A 20 12.62 5.14 -9.68
N PHE A 21 11.67 5.75 -8.97
CA PHE A 21 10.32 5.17 -8.77
C PHE A 21 9.27 5.77 -9.72
N GLN A 22 9.30 5.38 -11.00
CA GLN A 22 8.09 5.38 -11.86
C GLN A 22 7.47 3.97 -11.94
N ILE A 23 7.50 3.25 -10.82
CA ILE A 23 6.77 2.01 -10.60
C ILE A 23 5.88 2.33 -9.42
N SER A 24 4.55 2.25 -9.58
CA SER A 24 3.58 2.65 -8.56
C SER A 24 4.06 2.21 -7.17
N ILE A 25 4.50 3.17 -6.34
CA ILE A 25 4.75 2.97 -4.90
C ILE A 25 3.54 2.26 -4.28
N SER A 26 2.34 2.53 -4.82
CA SER A 26 1.12 1.77 -4.52
C SER A 26 1.26 0.26 -4.70
N ASN A 27 1.87 -0.27 -5.76
CA ASN A 27 2.02 -1.71 -5.94
C ASN A 27 3.00 -2.31 -4.92
N LEU A 28 4.14 -1.62 -4.67
CA LEU A 28 5.09 -2.06 -3.66
C LEU A 28 4.46 -2.06 -2.25
N LEU A 29 3.70 -1.01 -1.92
CA LEU A 29 2.90 -0.95 -0.69
C LEU A 29 1.87 -2.09 -0.61
N VAL A 30 1.18 -2.41 -1.71
CA VAL A 30 0.19 -3.49 -1.77
C VAL A 30 0.85 -4.85 -1.52
N ILE A 31 1.99 -5.14 -2.14
CA ILE A 31 2.74 -6.39 -1.90
C ILE A 31 3.17 -6.47 -0.43
N LEU A 32 3.72 -5.37 0.10
CA LEU A 32 4.18 -5.31 1.50
C LEU A 32 3.01 -5.51 2.48
N LEU A 33 1.85 -4.92 2.18
CA LEU A 33 0.61 -5.11 2.94
C LEU A 33 0.13 -6.57 2.89
N MET A 34 0.16 -7.20 1.71
CA MET A 34 -0.19 -8.62 1.55
C MET A 34 0.71 -9.51 2.42
N LEU A 35 2.02 -9.27 2.39
CA LEU A 35 2.98 -10.03 3.21
C LEU A 35 2.78 -9.77 4.71
N LEU A 36 2.49 -8.54 5.11
CA LEU A 36 2.22 -8.16 6.50
C LEU A 36 1.00 -8.92 7.06
N ILE A 37 -0.12 -8.90 6.32
CA ILE A 37 -1.35 -9.60 6.73
C ILE A 37 -1.11 -11.11 6.80
N PHE A 38 -0.40 -11.67 5.82
CA PHE A 38 -0.04 -13.09 5.82
C PHE A 38 0.76 -13.47 7.07
N ALA A 39 1.80 -12.69 7.40
CA ALA A 39 2.58 -12.90 8.61
C ALA A 39 1.70 -12.75 9.87
N LEU A 40 0.84 -11.74 9.93
CA LEU A 40 -0.12 -11.57 11.02
C LEU A 40 -1.02 -12.79 11.18
N ALA A 41 -1.54 -13.36 10.10
CA ALA A 41 -2.40 -14.55 10.16
C ALA A 41 -1.64 -15.80 10.63
N VAL A 42 -0.36 -15.93 10.30
CA VAL A 42 0.49 -17.01 10.84
C VAL A 42 0.79 -16.78 12.32
N LEU A 43 1.03 -15.52 12.72
CA LEU A 43 1.33 -15.12 14.09
C LEU A 43 0.10 -15.05 15.00
N LEU A 44 -1.09 -14.84 14.44
CA LEU A 44 -2.38 -14.92 15.11
C LEU A 44 -2.82 -16.39 15.06
N PRO A 45 -2.53 -17.21 16.08
CA PRO A 45 -3.12 -18.53 16.16
C PRO A 45 -4.64 -18.35 16.13
N PHE A 46 -5.29 -19.05 15.20
CA PHE A 46 -6.74 -19.02 15.06
C PHE A 46 -7.37 -19.20 16.45
N PRO A 47 -8.17 -18.22 16.94
CA PRO A 47 -8.88 -18.37 18.19
C PRO A 47 -9.77 -19.60 18.03
N GLN A 48 -9.38 -20.67 18.72
CA GLN A 48 -10.16 -21.89 18.82
C GLN A 48 -11.49 -21.46 19.42
N GLY A 49 -12.52 -21.43 18.58
CA GLY A 49 -13.89 -21.23 19.04
C GLY A 49 -14.13 -22.28 20.10
N HIS A 50 -14.35 -21.85 21.34
CA HIS A 50 -14.69 -22.75 22.42
C HIS A 50 -15.99 -23.44 22.00
N ASP A 51 -15.87 -24.68 21.53
CA ASP A 51 -16.98 -25.62 21.43
C ASP A 51 -17.46 -25.85 22.86
N SER A 52 -18.34 -24.94 23.29
CA SER A 52 -19.20 -25.14 24.43
C SER A 52 -20.18 -26.22 24.01
N ASN A 53 -19.67 -27.46 24.07
CA ASN A 53 -20.46 -28.65 23.92
C ASN A 53 -21.49 -28.61 25.04
N ASN A 54 -22.69 -28.23 24.62
CA ASN A 54 -23.94 -28.57 25.26
C ASN A 54 -24.02 -30.10 25.38
N SER A 55 -23.31 -30.65 26.36
CA SER A 55 -23.63 -31.94 26.93
C SER A 55 -24.73 -31.69 27.95
N GLY A 56 -25.94 -31.55 27.42
CA GLY A 56 -27.14 -31.88 28.16
C GLY A 56 -27.10 -33.36 28.49
N ASN A 57 -26.82 -33.67 29.75
CA ASN A 57 -27.36 -34.81 30.48
C ASN A 57 -27.18 -34.59 31.99
#